data_AF-A0A699QIV0-F1
#
_entry.id   AF-A0A699QIV0-F1
#
_cell.length_a   1.000
_cell.length_b   1.000
_cell.length_c   1.000
_cell.angle_alpha   90.00
_cell.angle_beta   90.00
_cell.angle_gamma   90.00
#
_symmetry.space_group_name_H-M   'P 1'
#
loop_
_entity.id
_entity.type
_entity.pdbx_description
1 polymer ?
#
loop_
_entity_poly.entity_id
_entity_poly.type
_entity_poly.pdbx_seq_one_letter_code
_entity_poly.pdbx_strand_id
1 'polypeptide(L)'
;MYQDMKKLYWWPNMKADIATYKSYADLKRKPIEFRVGDKVMLKVSPWKGVVRFGKRGKLNSRYVGPFKVLERIGDVAYKLDLPKKLSRVHNTLHVSNLKKCHADEPLAVPLDGLHLDDKFHFVEKPI
;
A
#
# COMPACT_ATOMS: atom_id res chain seq x y z
N MET A 1 45.35 -8.36 25.65
CA MET A 1 44.36 -9.45 25.47
C MET A 1 42.97 -8.97 25.04
N TYR A 2 42.38 -7.94 25.65
CA TYR A 2 41.01 -7.50 25.33
C TYR A 2 40.84 -6.65 24.04
N GLN A 3 41.93 -6.09 23.50
CA GLN A 3 41.89 -5.26 22.30
C GLN A 3 41.83 -6.05 20.98
N ASP A 4 42.31 -7.30 20.96
CA ASP A 4 42.28 -8.16 19.75
C ASP A 4 40.92 -8.83 19.50
N MET A 5 40.14 -9.10 20.56
CA MET A 5 38.78 -9.65 20.38
C MET A 5 37.86 -8.67 19.62
N LYS A 6 38.08 -7.36 19.72
CA LYS A 6 37.33 -6.35 18.95
C LYS A 6 37.63 -6.42 17.46
N LYS A 7 38.84 -6.79 17.04
CA LYS A 7 39.19 -6.95 15.62
C LYS A 7 38.58 -8.21 15.01
N LEU A 8 38.45 -9.27 15.82
CA LEU A 8 37.90 -10.57 15.38
C LEU A 8 36.37 -10.60 15.35
N TYR A 9 35.72 -9.98 16.34
CA TYR A 9 34.26 -10.05 16.52
C TYR A 9 33.53 -8.73 16.17
N TRP A 10 34.25 -7.60 16.00
CA TRP A 10 33.64 -6.31 15.66
C TRP A 10 34.15 -5.71 14.33
N TRP A 11 33.41 -5.99 13.24
CA TRP A 11 33.02 -5.02 12.20
C TRP A 11 33.92 -4.65 10.99
N PRO A 12 34.81 -5.49 10.42
CA PRO A 12 35.27 -5.24 9.05
C PRO A 12 34.22 -5.65 8.01
N ASN A 13 33.75 -6.89 8.08
CA ASN A 13 32.90 -7.49 7.06
C ASN A 13 31.39 -7.35 7.33
N MET A 14 30.97 -7.01 8.55
CA MET A 14 29.53 -6.91 8.87
C MET A 14 28.79 -5.91 7.98
N LYS A 15 29.43 -4.78 7.63
CA LYS A 15 28.85 -3.81 6.69
C LYS A 15 28.78 -4.37 5.27
N ALA A 16 29.79 -5.14 4.85
CA ALA A 16 29.80 -5.81 3.56
C ALA A 16 28.73 -6.92 3.49
N ASP A 17 28.56 -7.70 4.55
CA ASP A 17 27.54 -8.76 4.66
C ASP A 17 26.11 -8.19 4.69
N ILE A 18 25.91 -7.07 5.39
CA ILE A 18 24.63 -6.35 5.36
C ILE A 18 24.36 -5.79 3.96
N ALA A 19 25.39 -5.25 3.29
CA ALA A 19 25.24 -4.70 1.94
C ALA A 19 24.95 -5.79 0.90
N THR A 20 25.61 -6.95 0.96
CA THR A 20 25.35 -8.10 0.07
C THR A 20 23.97 -8.69 0.32
N TYR A 21 23.53 -8.81 1.57
CA TYR A 21 22.18 -9.25 1.89
C TYR A 21 21.13 -8.27 1.36
N LYS A 22 21.34 -6.95 1.52
CA LYS A 22 20.47 -5.92 0.94
C LYS A 22 20.43 -5.99 -0.58
N SER A 23 21.57 -6.14 -1.27
CA SER A 23 21.59 -6.24 -2.73
C SER A 23 20.83 -7.46 -3.23
N TYR A 24 20.94 -8.61 -2.55
CA TYR A 24 20.14 -9.78 -2.90
C TYR A 24 18.64 -9.58 -2.66
N ALA A 25 18.26 -8.88 -1.59
CA ALA A 25 16.87 -8.57 -1.28
C ALA A 25 16.25 -7.57 -2.29
N ASP A 26 17.01 -6.55 -2.69
CA ASP A 26 16.53 -5.48 -3.56
C ASP A 26 16.52 -5.91 -5.04
N LEU A 27 17.36 -6.87 -5.47
CA LEU A 27 17.38 -7.39 -6.85
C LEU A 27 16.02 -7.88 -7.34
N LYS A 28 15.17 -8.40 -6.44
CA LYS A 28 13.83 -8.90 -6.78
C LYS A 28 12.72 -7.85 -6.65
N ARG A 29 13.03 -6.63 -6.18
CA ARG A 29 12.06 -5.54 -6.03
C ARG A 29 12.04 -4.69 -7.30
N LYS A 30 10.94 -4.76 -8.04
CA LYS A 30 10.68 -3.78 -9.11
C LYS A 30 10.06 -2.53 -8.48
N PRO A 31 10.59 -1.31 -8.73
CA PRO A 31 9.93 -0.10 -8.29
C PRO A 31 8.54 -0.04 -8.94
N ILE A 32 7.52 0.16 -8.11
CA ILE A 32 6.15 0.30 -8.58
C ILE A 32 5.96 1.76 -8.96
N GLU A 33 5.91 2.03 -10.26
CA GLU A 33 5.69 3.37 -10.79
C GLU A 33 4.32 3.46 -11.45
N PHE A 34 3.63 4.57 -11.20
CA PHE A 34 2.34 4.89 -11.82
C PHE A 34 2.48 6.17 -12.65
N ARG A 35 1.80 6.22 -13.78
CA ARG A 35 1.66 7.42 -14.61
C ARG A 35 0.38 8.16 -14.26
N VAL A 36 0.36 9.46 -14.51
CA VAL A 36 -0.87 10.24 -14.46
C VAL A 36 -1.88 9.65 -15.45
N GLY A 37 -3.11 9.43 -15.01
CA GLY A 37 -4.16 8.76 -15.79
C GLY A 37 -4.25 7.24 -15.58
N ASP A 38 -3.24 6.59 -14.97
CA ASP A 38 -3.33 5.17 -14.64
C ASP A 38 -4.48 4.90 -13.67
N LYS A 39 -5.17 3.77 -13.88
CA LYS A 39 -6.16 3.25 -12.93
C LYS A 39 -5.44 2.43 -11.86
N VAL A 40 -5.64 2.80 -10.60
CA VAL A 40 -5.06 2.10 -9.45
C VAL A 40 -6.14 1.70 -8.46
N MET A 41 -5.94 0.57 -7.80
CA MET A 41 -6.81 0.14 -6.71
C MET A 41 -6.23 0.54 -5.36
N LEU A 42 -7.10 1.03 -4.48
CA LEU A 42 -6.73 1.41 -3.12
C LEU A 42 -6.84 0.21 -2.18
N LYS A 43 -5.75 -0.14 -1.53
CA LYS A 43 -5.68 -1.16 -0.49
C LYS A 43 -6.42 -0.70 0.75
N VAL A 44 -7.14 -1.63 1.34
CA VAL A 44 -8.02 -1.41 2.49
C VAL A 44 -7.75 -2.53 3.48
N SER A 45 -7.00 -2.22 4.53
CA SER A 45 -6.59 -3.18 5.55
C SER A 45 -7.68 -3.34 6.61
N PRO A 46 -8.19 -4.56 6.85
CA PRO A 46 -9.08 -4.80 7.97
C PRO A 46 -8.29 -4.82 9.29
N TRP A 47 -8.75 -4.07 10.29
CA TRP A 47 -8.36 -4.20 11.70
C TRP A 47 -9.50 -4.84 12.50
N LYS A 48 -9.26 -5.24 13.76
CA LYS A 48 -10.26 -5.88 14.64
C LYS A 48 -11.53 -5.01 14.71
N GLY A 49 -12.64 -5.49 14.14
CA GLY A 49 -13.92 -4.76 14.07
C GLY A 49 -14.25 -4.13 12.71
N VAL A 50 -13.31 -4.11 11.75
CA VAL A 50 -13.54 -3.61 10.38
C VAL A 50 -13.96 -4.76 9.49
N VAL A 51 -15.21 -4.73 9.02
CA VAL A 51 -15.79 -5.77 8.14
C VAL A 51 -15.17 -5.68 6.74
N ARG A 52 -14.95 -6.85 6.12
CA ARG A 52 -14.43 -6.95 4.74
C ARG A 52 -15.52 -6.55 3.75
N PHE A 53 -15.15 -5.96 2.61
CA PHE A 53 -16.07 -5.68 1.50
C PHE A 53 -16.77 -6.96 1.02
N GLY A 54 -18.07 -6.88 0.80
CA GLY A 54 -18.90 -7.99 0.32
C GLY A 54 -19.13 -9.07 1.38
N LYS A 55 -19.67 -10.22 0.95
CA LYS A 55 -20.00 -11.35 1.84
C LYS A 55 -18.77 -11.78 2.65
N ARG A 56 -18.88 -11.88 3.98
CA ARG A 56 -17.82 -12.36 4.88
C ARG A 56 -17.24 -13.70 4.37
N GLY A 57 -16.05 -13.65 3.77
CA GLY A 57 -15.44 -14.81 3.10
C GLY A 57 -13.91 -14.74 3.05
N LYS A 58 -13.27 -15.91 2.92
CA LYS A 58 -11.81 -16.07 2.86
C LYS A 58 -11.20 -15.45 1.58
N LEU A 59 -12.01 -15.22 0.54
CA LEU A 59 -11.61 -14.79 -0.81
C LEU A 59 -11.97 -13.34 -1.17
N ASN A 60 -12.38 -12.51 -0.22
CA ASN A 60 -12.77 -11.13 -0.55
C ASN A 60 -11.56 -10.28 -0.96
N SER A 61 -11.78 -9.41 -1.94
CA SER A 61 -10.79 -8.41 -2.35
C SER A 61 -10.46 -7.48 -1.17
N ARG A 62 -9.16 -7.20 -0.98
CA ARG A 62 -8.64 -6.21 -0.03
C ARG A 62 -8.39 -4.84 -0.69
N TYR A 63 -8.99 -4.63 -1.85
CA TYR A 63 -8.79 -3.45 -2.69
C TYR A 63 -10.13 -2.93 -3.18
N VAL A 64 -10.28 -1.60 -3.18
CA VAL A 64 -11.48 -0.89 -3.60
C VAL A 64 -11.16 -0.03 -4.81
N GLY A 65 -12.11 -0.04 -5.75
CA GLY A 65 -12.19 0.87 -6.89
C GLY A 65 -11.00 0.81 -7.85
N PRO A 66 -11.20 1.12 -9.13
CA PRO A 66 -10.18 1.80 -9.90
C PRO A 66 -10.34 3.31 -9.68
N PHE A 67 -9.33 3.94 -9.07
CA PHE A 67 -9.20 5.39 -8.99
C PHE A 67 -8.15 5.86 -10.00
N LYS A 68 -8.35 7.04 -10.57
CA LYS A 68 -7.37 7.64 -11.48
C LYS A 68 -6.26 8.32 -10.69
N VAL A 69 -5.02 8.15 -11.12
CA VAL A 69 -3.90 8.96 -10.61
C VAL A 69 -3.98 10.35 -11.25
N LEU A 70 -4.14 11.39 -10.42
CA LEU A 70 -4.15 12.78 -10.86
C LEU A 70 -2.75 13.33 -11.03
N GLU A 71 -1.89 13.13 -10.02
CA GLU A 71 -0.57 13.74 -9.95
C GLU A 71 0.41 12.80 -9.24
N ARG A 72 1.67 12.81 -9.67
CA ARG A 72 2.78 12.17 -8.95
C ARG A 72 3.43 13.23 -8.06
N ILE A 73 3.31 13.07 -6.75
CA ILE A 73 3.86 14.02 -5.76
C ILE A 73 5.33 13.71 -5.47
N GLY A 74 5.72 12.43 -5.55
CA GLY A 74 7.10 11.98 -5.49
C GLY A 74 7.23 10.53 -5.96
N ASP A 75 8.38 9.91 -5.74
CA ASP A 75 8.60 8.51 -6.12
C ASP A 75 7.68 7.55 -5.36
N VAL A 76 7.29 7.95 -4.15
CA VAL A 76 6.62 7.10 -3.18
C VAL A 76 5.16 7.51 -2.95
N ALA A 77 4.74 8.71 -3.39
CA ALA A 77 3.41 9.25 -3.10
C ALA A 77 2.71 9.77 -4.35
N TYR A 78 1.43 9.42 -4.48
CA TYR A 78 0.59 9.74 -5.63
C TYR A 78 -0.75 10.32 -5.17
N LYS A 79 -1.25 11.29 -5.92
CA LYS A 79 -2.56 11.89 -5.71
C LYS A 79 -3.60 11.17 -6.54
N LEU A 80 -4.69 10.75 -5.93
CA LEU A 80 -5.77 10.04 -6.61
C LEU A 80 -7.02 10.91 -6.74
N ASP A 81 -7.79 10.64 -7.79
CA ASP A 81 -9.16 11.13 -7.94
C ASP A 81 -10.11 10.31 -7.05
N LEU A 82 -10.23 10.75 -5.79
CA LEU A 82 -11.13 10.12 -4.83
C LEU A 82 -12.53 10.74 -4.91
N PRO A 83 -13.60 9.92 -4.93
CA PRO A 83 -14.96 10.43 -4.94
C PRO A 83 -15.28 11.13 -3.62
N LYS A 84 -16.23 12.09 -3.65
CA LYS A 84 -16.66 12.86 -2.47
C LYS A 84 -17.10 12.01 -1.27
N LYS A 85 -17.50 10.76 -1.50
CA LYS A 85 -17.80 9.78 -0.44
C LYS A 85 -16.60 9.49 0.47
N LEU A 86 -15.38 9.63 -0.07
CA LEU A 86 -14.11 9.49 0.62
C LEU A 86 -13.44 10.84 0.89
N SER A 87 -14.21 11.94 0.92
CA SER A 87 -13.68 13.31 1.12
C SER A 87 -12.92 13.51 2.43
N ARG A 88 -13.20 12.67 3.46
CA ARG A 88 -12.45 12.66 4.72
C ARG A 88 -11.01 12.14 4.56
N VAL A 89 -10.75 11.37 3.50
CA VAL A 89 -9.46 10.76 3.23
C VAL A 89 -8.62 11.71 2.39
N HIS A 90 -7.37 11.92 2.80
CA HIS A 90 -6.41 12.64 1.98
C HIS A 90 -6.21 11.94 0.64
N ASN A 91 -6.33 12.69 -0.45
CA ASN A 91 -6.16 12.18 -1.81
C ASN A 91 -4.71 11.78 -2.13
N THR A 92 -3.74 12.14 -1.28
CA THR A 92 -2.32 11.80 -1.43
C THR A 92 -2.02 10.51 -0.67
N LEU A 93 -1.60 9.48 -1.40
CA LEU A 93 -1.44 8.12 -0.88
C LEU A 93 -0.08 7.54 -1.22
N HIS A 94 0.43 6.74 -0.29
CA HIS A 94 1.70 6.02 -0.42
C HIS A 94 1.57 4.83 -1.39
N VAL A 95 2.60 4.59 -2.21
CA VAL A 95 2.68 3.54 -3.24
C VAL A 95 2.36 2.14 -2.70
N SER A 96 2.67 1.84 -1.44
CA SER A 96 2.36 0.56 -0.79
C SER A 96 0.87 0.27 -0.61
N ASN A 97 0.06 1.32 -0.60
CA ASN A 97 -1.39 1.24 -0.48
C ASN A 97 -2.06 1.18 -1.85
N LEU A 98 -1.30 1.24 -2.93
CA LEU A 98 -1.80 1.26 -4.30
C LEU A 98 -1.44 -0.05 -5.01
N LYS A 99 -2.34 -0.52 -5.86
CA LYS A 99 -2.11 -1.66 -6.74
C LYS A 99 -2.48 -1.29 -8.17
N LYS A 100 -1.64 -1.64 -9.15
CA LYS A 100 -1.96 -1.43 -10.57
C LYS A 100 -3.25 -2.17 -10.92
N CYS A 101 -4.19 -1.46 -11.53
CA CYS A 101 -5.37 -2.05 -12.12
C CYS A 101 -5.08 -2.31 -13.60
N HIS A 102 -5.12 -3.57 -14.02
CA HIS A 102 -4.91 -3.97 -15.41
C HIS A 102 -6.23 -4.20 -16.16
N ALA A 103 -7.35 -4.20 -15.45
CA ALA A 103 -8.67 -4.40 -16.02
C ALA A 103 -9.35 -3.05 -16.26
N ASP A 104 -9.94 -2.89 -17.45
CA ASP A 104 -10.92 -1.84 -17.71
C ASP A 104 -12.27 -2.12 -17.04
N GLU A 105 -12.44 -3.33 -16.52
CA GLU A 105 -13.68 -3.85 -15.96
C GLU A 105 -13.66 -3.81 -14.42
N PRO A 106 -14.68 -3.23 -13.76
CA PRO A 106 -14.70 -3.03 -12.33
C PRO A 106 -15.13 -4.32 -11.64
N LEU A 107 -14.18 -5.24 -11.39
CA LEU A 107 -14.35 -6.27 -10.35
C LEU A 107 -14.32 -5.68 -8.93
N ALA A 108 -14.40 -4.35 -8.81
CA ALA A 108 -14.33 -3.60 -7.58
C ALA A 108 -15.74 -3.45 -6.99
N VAL A 109 -15.87 -3.84 -5.72
CA VAL A 109 -17.10 -3.71 -4.93
C VAL A 109 -17.64 -2.28 -5.03
N PRO A 110 -18.94 -2.09 -5.32
CA PRO A 110 -19.57 -0.76 -5.38
C PRO A 110 -19.36 0.02 -4.08
N LEU A 111 -19.08 1.31 -4.21
CA LEU A 111 -18.81 2.24 -3.09
C LEU A 111 -20.06 2.67 -2.30
N ASP A 112 -21.24 2.12 -2.60
CA ASP A 112 -22.52 2.66 -2.14
C ASP A 112 -22.80 2.52 -0.63
N GLY A 113 -22.00 1.75 0.12
CA GLY A 113 -22.17 1.57 1.57
C GLY A 113 -20.98 1.94 2.46
N LEU A 114 -19.95 2.61 1.93
CA LEU A 114 -18.65 2.71 2.61
C LEU A 114 -18.42 4.05 3.29
N HIS A 115 -18.35 4.07 4.62
CA HIS A 115 -17.85 5.21 5.40
C HIS A 115 -16.38 4.96 5.77
N LEU A 116 -15.47 5.80 5.24
CA LEU A 116 -14.05 5.78 5.60
C LEU A 116 -13.77 6.77 6.74
N ASP A 117 -13.13 6.28 7.80
CA ASP A 117 -12.57 7.09 8.89
C ASP A 117 -11.21 7.68 8.50
N ASP A 118 -10.77 8.71 9.23
CA ASP A 118 -9.59 9.54 8.96
C ASP A 118 -8.27 8.72 8.96
N LYS A 119 -8.32 7.46 9.42
CA LYS A 119 -7.24 6.46 9.42
C LYS A 119 -7.40 5.34 8.37
N PHE A 120 -8.22 5.55 7.33
CA PHE A 120 -8.54 4.53 6.30
C PHE A 120 -9.35 3.33 6.81
N HIS A 121 -10.17 3.50 7.85
CA HIS A 121 -10.99 2.40 8.38
C HIS A 121 -12.41 2.44 7.81
N PHE A 122 -12.96 1.28 7.45
CA PHE A 122 -14.36 1.19 7.03
C PHE A 122 -15.25 0.98 8.24
N VAL A 123 -16.24 1.86 8.40
CA VAL A 123 -17.30 1.74 9.39
C VAL A 123 -18.60 1.47 8.64
N GLU A 124 -19.26 0.36 8.93
CA GLU A 124 -20.60 0.08 8.39
C GLU A 124 -21.63 0.95 9.14
N LYS A 125 -22.59 1.52 8.41
CA LYS A 125 -23.80 2.06 9.05
C LYS A 125 -24.72 0.87 9.35
N PRO A 126 -25.10 0.60 10.61
CA PRO A 126 -26.10 -0.42 10.89
C PRO A 126 -27.43 -0.01 10.22
N ILE A 127 -28.12 -0.99 9.65
CA ILE A 127 -29.48 -0.88 9.10
C ILE A 127 -30.47 -0.89 10.27
#